data_AF-A0A0J7K8T9-F1
#
_entry.id   AF-A0A0J7K8T9-F1
#
_cell.length_a   1.000
_cell.length_b   1.000
_cell.length_c   1.000
_cell.angle_alpha   90.00
_cell.angle_beta   90.00
_cell.angle_gamma   90.00
#
_symmetry.space_group_name_H-M   'P 1'
#
loop_
_entity.id
_entity.type
_entity.pdbx_description
1 polymer ?
#
loop_
_entity_poly.entity_id
_entity_poly.type
_entity_poly.pdbx_seq_one_letter_code
_entity_poly.pdbx_strand_id
1 'polypeptide(L)'
;MVCSKTKIAPIKRLSIPRLELTAVLLLTRLIKNTLRALKLEDGSVTCWADSSVTLTWITAHPARWKDFVHNRVSAIHELLPNGTWRFVPGKDNPADCASRGLTPEHLSRHELWWKGPNWLSRSKSYWPSLGFTPAQDVDLEERPGTAMIAVTRQLLYWELLDRYSNLTKLLRITALCLQQAWFACEIEIISRNEQLPKSNPLVRLTPFLDQEGLLRVGGRLHNAHIDTESKHPFILPRGSLLNKLLVDDAHKRMLHGGTQITLAFIRRTYWIVGGRAPVRKHS
;
A
#
# COMPACT_ATOMS: atom_id res chain seq x y z
N MET A 1 41.21 4.83 -10.49
CA MET A 1 40.14 3.93 -10.97
C MET A 1 40.49 2.48 -10.60
N VAL A 2 39.55 1.68 -10.10
CA VAL A 2 39.79 0.26 -9.73
C VAL A 2 39.28 -0.72 -10.79
N CYS A 3 38.10 -0.45 -11.34
CA CYS A 3 37.51 -1.26 -12.40
C CYS A 3 36.50 -0.42 -13.21
N SER A 4 36.28 -0.78 -14.46
CA SER A 4 35.24 -0.21 -15.31
C SER A 4 34.59 -1.30 -16.15
N LYS A 5 33.33 -1.08 -16.56
CA LYS A 5 32.61 -2.01 -17.42
C LYS A 5 31.59 -1.26 -18.27
N THR A 6 31.69 -1.43 -19.58
CA THR A 6 30.73 -0.91 -20.55
C THR A 6 29.96 -2.06 -21.21
N LYS A 7 28.83 -1.73 -21.84
CA LYS A 7 28.04 -2.70 -22.60
C LYS A 7 27.53 -2.02 -23.87
N ILE A 8 27.62 -2.74 -24.98
CA ILE A 8 27.07 -2.30 -26.26
C ILE A 8 25.54 -2.28 -26.19
N ALA A 9 24.93 -1.32 -26.89
CA ALA A 9 23.48 -1.20 -26.98
C ALA A 9 22.85 -2.54 -27.46
N PRO A 10 21.77 -3.02 -26.82
CA PRO A 10 21.12 -4.26 -27.22
C PRO A 10 20.49 -4.17 -28.62
N ILE A 11 20.39 -5.31 -29.31
CA ILE A 11 19.73 -5.43 -30.63
C ILE A 11 18.25 -4.99 -30.55
N LYS A 12 17.56 -5.36 -29.46
CA LYS A 12 16.20 -4.87 -29.19
C LYS A 12 16.27 -3.40 -28.80
N ARG A 13 15.61 -2.54 -29.57
CA ARG A 13 15.54 -1.09 -29.28
C ARG A 13 14.92 -0.86 -27.89
N LEU A 14 15.66 -0.15 -27.05
CA LEU A 14 15.23 0.33 -25.74
C LEU A 14 15.25 1.86 -25.76
N SER A 15 14.42 2.48 -24.92
CA SER A 15 14.50 3.92 -24.67
C SER A 15 15.80 4.27 -23.94
N ILE A 16 16.26 5.51 -24.08
CA ILE A 16 17.46 6.00 -23.40
C ILE A 16 17.39 5.77 -21.88
N PRO A 17 16.27 6.11 -21.18
CA PRO A 17 16.17 5.82 -19.74
C PRO A 17 16.32 4.34 -19.39
N ARG A 18 15.77 3.42 -20.21
CA ARG A 18 15.94 1.98 -19.99
C ARG A 18 17.38 1.50 -20.20
N LEU A 19 18.13 2.13 -21.10
CA LEU A 19 19.56 1.86 -21.29
C LEU A 19 20.36 2.34 -20.07
N GLU A 20 20.08 3.54 -19.57
CA GLU A 20 20.71 4.11 -18.38
C GLU A 20 20.43 3.26 -17.13
N LEU A 21 19.19 2.85 -16.90
CA LEU A 21 18.84 1.92 -15.81
C LEU A 21 19.57 0.58 -15.94
N THR A 22 19.78 0.10 -17.17
CA THR A 22 20.54 -1.13 -17.42
C THR A 22 22.02 -0.94 -17.13
N ALA A 23 22.59 0.23 -17.44
CA ALA A 23 23.95 0.59 -17.06
C ALA A 23 24.10 0.66 -15.53
N VAL A 24 23.11 1.20 -14.83
CA VAL A 24 23.11 1.23 -13.36
C VAL A 24 23.05 -0.17 -12.74
N LEU A 25 22.22 -1.08 -13.26
CA LEU A 25 22.22 -2.47 -12.79
C LEU A 25 23.56 -3.17 -13.06
N LEU A 26 24.21 -2.88 -14.19
CA LEU A 26 25.54 -3.38 -14.51
C LEU A 26 26.59 -2.87 -13.51
N LEU A 27 26.56 -1.58 -13.20
CA LEU A 27 27.40 -0.95 -12.17
C LEU A 27 27.19 -1.60 -10.81
N THR A 28 25.93 -1.83 -10.41
CA THR A 28 25.58 -2.43 -9.12
C THR A 28 26.18 -3.83 -8.97
N ARG A 29 26.13 -4.65 -10.03
CA ARG A 29 26.78 -5.97 -10.05
C ARG A 29 28.30 -5.88 -9.98
N LEU A 30 28.89 -4.91 -10.67
CA LEU A 30 30.33 -4.66 -10.62
C LEU A 30 30.74 -4.27 -9.20
N ILE A 31 30.04 -3.33 -8.58
CA ILE A 31 30.28 -2.89 -7.19
C ILE A 31 30.23 -4.07 -6.24
N LYS A 32 29.17 -4.90 -6.29
CA LYS A 32 29.06 -6.08 -5.41
C LYS A 32 30.27 -7.01 -5.53
N ASN A 33 30.70 -7.29 -6.75
CA ASN A 33 31.86 -8.15 -6.99
C ASN A 33 33.16 -7.49 -6.49
N THR A 34 33.33 -6.19 -6.72
CA THR A 34 34.50 -5.43 -6.29
C THR A 34 34.59 -5.33 -4.77
N LEU A 35 33.49 -5.07 -4.07
CA LEU A 35 33.46 -5.03 -2.60
C LEU A 35 33.83 -6.38 -2.00
N ARG A 36 33.31 -7.47 -2.57
CA ARG A 36 33.67 -8.83 -2.16
C ARG A 36 35.15 -9.13 -2.40
N ALA A 37 35.68 -8.75 -3.56
CA ALA A 37 37.09 -8.95 -3.88
C ALA A 37 38.02 -8.14 -2.97
N LEU A 38 37.60 -6.93 -2.57
CA LEU A 38 38.34 -6.05 -1.68
C LEU A 38 38.08 -6.30 -0.19
N LYS A 39 37.17 -7.22 0.17
CA LYS A 39 36.74 -7.51 1.55
C LYS A 39 36.19 -6.28 2.28
N LEU A 40 35.39 -5.48 1.58
CA LEU A 40 34.77 -4.23 2.08
C LEU A 40 33.23 -4.33 2.14
N GLU A 41 32.69 -5.51 2.45
CA GLU A 41 31.26 -5.80 2.33
C GLU A 41 30.38 -4.95 3.27
N ASP A 42 30.92 -4.51 4.41
CA ASP A 42 30.21 -3.70 5.41
C ASP A 42 30.32 -2.18 5.18
N GLY A 43 30.99 -1.75 4.11
CA GLY A 43 31.22 -0.34 3.82
C GLY A 43 29.98 0.39 3.28
N SER A 44 29.78 1.65 3.68
CA SER A 44 28.80 2.52 3.03
C SER A 44 29.22 2.83 1.60
N VAL A 45 28.34 2.60 0.62
CA VAL A 45 28.64 2.84 -0.79
C VAL A 45 27.86 4.04 -1.29
N THR A 46 28.55 5.01 -1.89
CA THR A 46 27.91 6.12 -2.61
C THR A 46 28.06 5.91 -4.11
N CYS A 47 26.94 5.87 -4.82
CA CYS A 47 26.83 5.70 -6.26
C CYS A 47 26.35 7.00 -6.91
N TRP A 48 26.79 7.25 -8.14
CA TRP A 48 26.49 8.47 -8.88
C TRP A 48 25.91 8.12 -10.25
N ALA A 49 24.83 8.81 -10.64
CA ALA A 49 24.22 8.72 -11.96
C ALA A 49 23.85 10.12 -12.47
N ASP A 50 23.90 10.33 -13.77
CA ASP A 50 23.57 11.58 -14.46
C ASP A 50 22.18 11.59 -15.10
N SER A 51 21.46 10.48 -15.00
CA SER A 51 20.08 10.35 -15.44
C SER A 51 19.10 10.64 -14.30
N SER A 52 18.40 11.76 -14.40
CA SER A 52 17.33 12.13 -13.48
C SER A 52 16.20 11.08 -13.47
N VAL A 53 15.80 10.57 -14.64
CA VAL A 53 14.78 9.52 -14.75
C VAL A 53 15.23 8.24 -14.05
N THR A 54 16.47 7.81 -14.26
CA THR A 54 17.01 6.61 -13.61
C THR A 54 17.08 6.76 -12.08
N LEU A 55 17.51 7.94 -11.59
CA LEU A 55 17.47 8.23 -10.15
C LEU A 55 16.04 8.26 -9.60
N THR A 56 15.09 8.83 -10.33
CA THR A 56 13.66 8.77 -9.97
C THR A 56 13.23 7.32 -9.75
N TRP A 57 13.56 6.44 -10.68
CA TRP A 57 13.19 5.03 -10.60
C TRP A 57 13.82 4.30 -9.42
N ILE A 58 15.10 4.54 -9.16
CA ILE A 58 15.84 3.85 -8.09
C ILE A 58 15.45 4.38 -6.70
N THR A 59 15.12 5.66 -6.58
CA THR A 59 14.78 6.27 -5.28
C THR A 59 13.36 5.94 -4.83
N ALA A 60 12.44 5.57 -5.74
CA ALA A 60 11.10 5.13 -5.35
C ALA A 60 11.00 3.61 -5.15
N HIS A 61 9.90 3.18 -4.54
CA HIS A 61 9.63 1.76 -4.33
C HIS A 61 9.41 1.01 -5.67
N PRO A 62 10.03 -0.17 -5.90
CA PRO A 62 9.96 -0.88 -7.17
C PRO A 62 8.54 -1.18 -7.67
N ALA A 63 7.59 -1.38 -6.75
CA ALA A 63 6.19 -1.70 -7.09
C ALA A 63 5.46 -0.60 -7.86
N ARG A 64 5.97 0.65 -7.81
CA ARG A 64 5.41 1.79 -8.55
C ARG A 64 5.57 1.64 -10.06
N TRP A 65 6.55 0.88 -10.53
CA TRP A 65 6.97 0.87 -11.92
C TRP A 65 6.48 -0.36 -12.70
N LYS A 66 6.33 -0.23 -14.02
CA LYS A 66 6.07 -1.35 -14.94
C LYS A 66 7.21 -2.38 -14.90
N ASP A 67 6.94 -3.60 -15.36
CA ASP A 67 7.78 -4.79 -15.13
C ASP A 67 9.26 -4.61 -15.50
N PHE A 68 9.55 -3.92 -16.60
CA PHE A 68 10.94 -3.71 -17.02
C PHE A 68 11.75 -2.94 -15.97
N VAL A 69 11.17 -1.84 -15.47
CA VAL A 69 11.78 -0.95 -14.47
C VAL A 69 11.72 -1.62 -13.10
N HIS A 70 10.56 -2.16 -12.72
CA HIS A 70 10.35 -2.90 -11.46
C HIS A 70 11.45 -3.96 -11.23
N ASN A 71 11.62 -4.89 -12.18
CA ASN A 71 12.57 -5.99 -12.03
C ASN A 71 14.01 -5.52 -11.87
N ARG A 72 14.38 -4.41 -12.51
CA ARG A 72 15.74 -3.85 -12.44
C ARG A 72 15.96 -3.08 -11.15
N VAL A 73 15.00 -2.27 -10.72
CA VAL A 73 15.08 -1.53 -9.46
C VAL A 73 15.11 -2.51 -8.28
N SER A 74 14.26 -3.54 -8.28
CA SER A 74 14.30 -4.62 -7.27
C SER A 74 15.68 -5.28 -7.20
N ALA A 75 16.26 -5.64 -8.36
CA ALA A 75 17.60 -6.23 -8.39
C ALA A 75 18.70 -5.26 -7.92
N ILE A 76 18.58 -3.96 -8.19
CA ILE A 76 19.53 -2.95 -7.70
C ILE A 76 19.46 -2.86 -6.17
N HIS A 77 18.26 -2.77 -5.60
CA HIS A 77 18.05 -2.72 -4.15
C HIS A 77 18.51 -3.99 -3.44
N GLU A 78 18.28 -5.16 -4.02
CA GLU A 78 18.71 -6.45 -3.46
C GLU A 78 20.25 -6.61 -3.49
N LEU A 79 20.89 -6.20 -4.58
CA LEU A 79 22.35 -6.33 -4.73
C LEU A 79 23.12 -5.29 -3.91
N LEU A 80 22.52 -4.13 -3.62
CA LEU A 80 23.17 -3.02 -2.92
C LEU A 80 22.20 -2.34 -1.95
N PRO A 81 21.79 -3.00 -0.85
CA PRO A 81 20.81 -2.47 0.09
C PRO A 81 21.32 -1.21 0.83
N ASN A 82 22.63 -1.09 1.01
CA ASN A 82 23.28 0.05 1.69
C ASN A 82 23.83 1.11 0.70
N GLY A 83 23.40 1.06 -0.57
CA GLY A 83 23.85 1.97 -1.61
C GLY A 83 23.10 3.30 -1.57
N THR A 84 23.82 4.40 -1.38
CA THR A 84 23.27 5.75 -1.53
C THR A 84 23.44 6.23 -2.97
N TRP A 85 22.35 6.52 -3.67
CA TRP A 85 22.38 7.03 -5.05
C TRP A 85 22.28 8.55 -5.07
N ARG A 86 23.15 9.20 -5.85
CA ARG A 86 23.22 10.65 -6.00
C ARG A 86 23.32 11.07 -7.47
N PHE A 87 22.93 12.32 -7.72
CA PHE A 87 23.05 12.93 -9.04
C PHE A 87 24.45 13.50 -9.28
N VAL A 88 25.01 13.22 -10.46
CA VAL A 88 26.21 13.88 -10.98
C VAL A 88 25.87 14.52 -12.33
N PRO A 89 26.25 15.78 -12.60
CA PRO A 89 26.10 16.35 -13.93
C PRO A 89 26.87 15.53 -14.98
N GLY A 90 26.31 15.32 -16.17
CA GLY A 90 26.97 14.51 -17.22
C GLY A 90 28.39 14.99 -17.59
N LYS A 91 28.67 16.30 -17.48
CA LYS A 91 30.03 16.87 -17.68
C LYS A 91 31.06 16.38 -16.64
N ASP A 92 30.59 16.01 -15.45
CA ASP A 92 31.40 15.51 -14.35
C ASP A 92 31.32 13.98 -14.22
N ASN A 93 30.54 13.31 -15.08
CA ASN A 93 30.37 11.86 -15.04
C ASN A 93 31.50 11.16 -15.83
N PRO A 94 32.45 10.47 -15.18
CA PRO A 94 33.51 9.77 -15.89
C PRO A 94 33.00 8.62 -16.77
N ALA A 95 31.82 8.05 -16.48
CA ALA A 95 31.26 6.98 -17.31
C ALA A 95 30.93 7.45 -18.74
N ASP A 96 30.69 8.75 -18.92
CA ASP A 96 30.35 9.36 -20.19
C ASP A 96 31.55 9.36 -21.17
N CYS A 97 32.77 9.38 -20.65
CA CYS A 97 33.99 9.25 -21.44
C CYS A 97 34.03 7.91 -22.20
N ALA A 98 33.56 6.84 -21.58
CA ALA A 98 33.58 5.50 -22.18
C ALA A 98 32.35 5.20 -23.06
N SER A 99 31.22 5.88 -22.84
CA SER A 99 30.03 5.74 -23.69
C SER A 99 30.15 6.52 -25.00
N ARG A 100 30.91 7.63 -25.03
CA ARG A 100 31.07 8.52 -26.19
C ARG A 100 32.17 8.12 -27.19
N GLY A 101 32.83 6.97 -26.98
CA GLY A 101 33.76 6.41 -27.97
C GLY A 101 35.11 7.13 -28.09
N LEU A 102 35.71 7.54 -26.97
CA LEU A 102 37.07 8.10 -26.97
C LEU A 102 38.10 7.08 -27.50
N THR A 103 39.08 7.57 -28.27
CA THR A 103 40.22 6.76 -28.69
C THR A 103 41.11 6.40 -27.49
N PRO A 104 41.86 5.29 -27.52
CA PRO A 104 42.77 4.93 -26.43
C PRO A 104 43.78 6.03 -26.07
N GLU A 105 44.29 6.77 -27.07
CA GLU A 105 45.21 7.87 -26.85
C GLU A 105 44.55 9.02 -26.08
N HIS A 106 43.36 9.46 -26.50
CA HIS A 106 42.63 10.51 -25.78
C HIS A 106 42.21 10.06 -24.38
N LEU A 107 41.82 8.79 -24.21
CA LEU A 107 41.46 8.24 -22.91
C LEU A 107 42.66 8.20 -21.95
N SER A 108 43.86 7.93 -22.45
CA SER A 108 45.08 7.89 -21.62
C SER A 108 45.40 9.24 -20.96
N ARG A 109 45.05 10.34 -21.64
CA ARG A 109 45.27 11.72 -21.15
C ARG A 109 44.03 12.32 -20.48
N HIS A 110 42.92 11.59 -20.39
CA HIS A 110 41.65 12.15 -19.92
C HIS A 110 41.59 12.19 -18.38
N GLU A 111 41.79 13.38 -17.79
CA GLU A 111 41.85 13.52 -16.33
C GLU A 111 40.58 13.04 -15.63
N LEU A 112 39.39 13.42 -16.12
CA LEU A 112 38.12 13.02 -15.50
C LEU A 112 37.96 11.50 -15.40
N TRP A 113 38.42 10.75 -16.40
CA TRP A 113 38.32 9.28 -16.39
C TRP A 113 39.19 8.69 -15.27
N TRP A 114 40.44 9.12 -15.18
CA TRP A 114 41.42 8.52 -14.26
C TRP A 114 41.31 9.02 -12.83
N LYS A 115 41.09 10.33 -12.66
CA LYS A 115 41.05 11.01 -11.36
C LYS A 115 39.63 11.21 -10.83
N GLY A 116 38.62 11.12 -11.68
CA GLY A 116 37.26 11.52 -11.32
C GLY A 116 37.12 13.04 -11.20
N PRO A 117 35.93 13.53 -10.85
CA PRO A 117 35.72 14.95 -10.64
C PRO A 117 36.43 15.43 -9.37
N ASN A 118 36.96 16.65 -9.41
CA ASN A 118 37.80 17.23 -8.35
C ASN A 118 37.13 17.29 -6.97
N TRP A 119 35.80 17.35 -6.92
CA TRP A 119 35.04 17.36 -5.67
C TRP A 119 34.96 15.99 -4.99
N LEU A 120 35.14 14.89 -5.72
CA LEU A 120 34.99 13.54 -5.17
C LEU A 120 36.13 13.18 -4.21
N SER A 121 37.32 13.73 -4.44
CA SER A 121 38.49 13.56 -3.56
C SER A 121 38.47 14.49 -2.34
N ARG A 122 37.54 15.45 -2.27
CA ARG A 122 37.35 16.36 -1.14
C ARG A 122 36.40 15.76 -0.11
N SER A 123 36.26 16.42 1.04
CA SER A 123 35.27 16.03 2.06
C SER A 123 33.85 16.04 1.49
N LYS A 124 32.96 15.22 2.06
CA LYS A 124 31.55 15.08 1.64
C LYS A 124 30.77 16.40 1.58
N SER A 125 31.22 17.44 2.29
CA SER A 125 30.66 18.80 2.24
C SER A 125 30.84 19.51 0.90
N TYR A 126 31.85 19.14 0.10
CA TYR A 126 32.08 19.69 -1.25
C TYR A 126 31.35 18.90 -2.33
N TRP A 127 30.74 17.77 -1.97
CA TRP A 127 30.01 16.97 -2.93
C TRP A 127 28.76 17.73 -3.36
N PRO A 128 28.36 17.63 -4.65
CA PRO A 128 27.17 18.30 -5.13
C PRO A 128 25.96 17.86 -4.30
N SER A 129 25.27 18.86 -3.72
CA SER A 129 24.00 18.71 -3.01
C SER A 129 22.80 18.94 -3.92
N LEU A 130 23.01 18.94 -5.24
CA LEU A 130 21.97 19.07 -6.25
C LEU A 130 20.83 18.11 -5.89
N GLY A 131 19.72 18.67 -5.39
CA GLY A 131 18.47 17.95 -5.31
C GLY A 131 18.12 17.56 -6.73
N PHE A 132 18.05 16.26 -7.03
CA PHE A 132 17.55 15.84 -8.32
C PHE A 132 16.07 16.28 -8.36
N THR A 133 15.74 17.18 -9.29
CA THR A 133 14.35 17.52 -9.58
C THR A 133 13.73 16.33 -10.30
N PRO A 134 12.63 15.75 -9.77
CA PRO A 134 11.88 14.73 -10.48
C PRO A 134 11.60 15.16 -11.90
N ALA A 135 11.85 14.28 -12.87
CA ALA A 135 11.57 14.58 -14.26
C ALA A 135 10.06 14.88 -14.39
N GLN A 136 9.72 16.15 -14.56
CA GLN A 136 8.37 16.60 -14.90
C GLN A 136 8.19 16.36 -16.41
N ASP A 137 7.01 15.88 -16.80
CA ASP A 137 6.62 15.64 -18.21
C ASP A 137 7.35 14.50 -18.96
N VAL A 138 8.00 13.56 -18.26
CA VAL A 138 8.55 12.33 -18.87
C VAL A 138 7.71 11.12 -18.49
N ASP A 139 7.40 10.23 -19.44
CA ASP A 139 6.76 8.94 -19.12
C ASP A 139 7.74 8.09 -18.29
N LEU A 140 7.50 8.05 -16.98
CA LEU A 140 8.28 7.28 -16.01
C LEU A 140 7.92 5.79 -15.99
N GLU A 141 7.07 5.33 -16.91
CA GLU A 141 6.61 3.94 -16.93
C GLU A 141 5.96 3.51 -15.61
N GLU A 142 5.19 4.40 -14.99
CA GLU A 142 4.46 4.09 -13.77
C GLU A 142 3.39 3.05 -14.06
N ARG A 143 3.21 2.08 -13.16
CA ARG A 143 2.02 1.24 -13.20
C ARG A 143 0.81 2.14 -12.95
N PRO A 144 -0.29 1.98 -13.70
CA PRO A 144 -1.52 2.67 -13.39
C PRO A 144 -1.86 2.38 -11.93
N GLY A 145 -2.01 3.43 -11.13
CA GLY A 145 -2.24 3.29 -9.70
C GLY A 145 -3.54 2.52 -9.47
N THR A 146 -3.44 1.25 -9.12
CA THR A 146 -4.52 0.63 -8.34
C THR A 146 -4.32 1.17 -6.94
N ALA A 147 -5.10 2.18 -6.57
CA ALA A 147 -5.07 2.73 -5.22
C ALA A 147 -5.49 1.65 -4.23
N MET A 148 -4.53 0.88 -3.72
CA MET A 148 -4.73 0.07 -2.54
C MET A 148 -4.67 1.03 -1.35
N ILE A 149 -5.82 1.58 -0.97
CA ILE A 149 -5.95 2.33 0.27
C ILE A 149 -5.77 1.32 1.41
N ALA A 150 -4.53 1.20 1.90
CA ALA A 150 -4.29 0.60 3.20
C ALA A 150 -4.82 1.57 4.26
N VAL A 151 -6.14 1.56 4.50
CA VAL A 151 -6.70 2.24 5.67
C VAL A 151 -6.18 1.47 6.88
N THR A 152 -5.12 1.98 7.50
CA THR A 152 -4.79 1.64 8.88
C THR A 152 -5.94 2.17 9.74
N ARG A 153 -6.99 1.35 9.92
CA ARG A 153 -8.02 1.59 10.91
C ARG A 153 -7.40 1.31 12.27
N GLN A 154 -6.77 2.32 12.85
CA GLN A 154 -6.62 2.38 14.29
C GLN A 154 -8.04 2.55 14.83
N LEU A 155 -8.70 1.45 15.19
CA LEU A 155 -10.01 1.50 15.84
C LEU A 155 -9.76 2.05 17.25
N LEU A 156 -9.77 3.37 17.41
CA LEU A 156 -9.81 4.02 18.73
C LEU A 156 -11.22 3.83 19.30
N TYR A 157 -11.50 2.61 19.76
CA TYR A 157 -12.74 2.29 20.49
C TYR A 157 -12.93 3.20 21.72
N TRP A 158 -11.83 3.71 22.29
CA TRP A 158 -11.82 4.58 23.46
C TRP A 158 -12.45 5.96 23.21
N GLU A 159 -12.21 6.59 22.05
CA GLU A 159 -12.80 7.91 21.75
C GLU A 159 -14.33 7.88 21.65
N LEU A 160 -14.90 6.74 21.23
CA LEU A 160 -16.35 6.58 21.14
C LEU A 160 -17.00 6.55 22.52
N LEU A 161 -16.38 5.87 23.49
CA LEU A 161 -16.88 5.77 24.87
C LEU A 161 -16.92 7.15 25.55
N ASP A 162 -15.91 7.98 25.33
CA ASP A 162 -15.82 9.30 25.95
C ASP A 162 -16.72 10.36 25.26
N ARG A 163 -17.12 10.13 24.01
CA ARG A 163 -17.91 11.09 23.21
C ARG A 163 -19.42 10.98 23.43
N TYR A 164 -19.93 9.86 23.93
CA TYR A 164 -21.37 9.62 24.03
C TYR A 164 -21.81 9.21 25.44
N SER A 165 -22.68 10.01 26.05
CA SER A 165 -23.27 9.75 27.39
C SER A 165 -24.48 8.80 27.37
N ASN A 166 -24.88 8.28 26.20
CA ASN A 166 -26.04 7.40 26.05
C ASN A 166 -25.62 6.08 25.36
N LEU A 167 -25.81 4.96 26.06
CA LEU A 167 -25.41 3.63 25.58
C LEU A 167 -26.10 3.24 24.26
N THR A 168 -27.40 3.55 24.12
CA THR A 168 -28.13 3.27 22.87
C THR A 168 -27.53 4.05 21.70
N LYS A 169 -27.20 5.34 21.90
CA LYS A 169 -26.55 6.18 20.90
C LYS A 169 -25.15 5.65 20.56
N LEU A 170 -24.36 5.26 21.56
CA LEU A 170 -23.05 4.65 21.38
C LEU A 170 -23.13 3.38 20.53
N LEU A 171 -24.06 2.47 20.86
CA LEU A 171 -24.27 1.22 20.12
C LEU A 171 -24.71 1.46 18.68
N ARG A 172 -25.58 2.45 18.43
CA ARG A 172 -25.99 2.86 17.08
C ARG A 172 -24.82 3.39 16.26
N ILE A 173 -24.03 4.31 16.81
CA ILE A 173 -22.85 4.88 16.11
C ILE A 173 -21.82 3.77 15.85
N THR A 174 -21.59 2.89 16.82
CA THR A 174 -20.68 1.75 16.64
C THR A 174 -21.18 0.82 15.52
N ALA A 175 -22.49 0.55 15.45
CA ALA A 175 -23.09 -0.21 14.37
C ALA A 175 -22.92 0.48 13.01
N LEU A 176 -23.18 1.80 12.93
CA LEU A 176 -22.99 2.60 11.72
C LEU A 176 -21.53 2.53 11.22
N CYS A 177 -20.55 2.72 12.11
CA CYS A 177 -19.13 2.63 11.77
C CYS A 177 -18.73 1.24 11.28
N LEU A 178 -19.32 0.17 11.85
CA LEU A 178 -19.10 -1.20 11.40
C LEU A 178 -19.73 -1.45 10.02
N GLN A 179 -20.95 -0.96 9.79
CA GLN A 179 -21.63 -1.08 8.51
C GLN A 179 -20.85 -0.36 7.39
N GLN A 180 -20.40 0.87 7.64
CA GLN A 180 -19.55 1.59 6.69
C GLN A 180 -18.19 0.93 6.43
N ALA A 181 -17.73 0.07 7.35
CA ALA A 181 -16.48 -0.68 7.14
C ALA A 181 -16.66 -1.92 6.27
N TRP A 182 -17.76 -2.63 6.47
CA TRP A 182 -17.96 -3.98 5.95
C TRP A 182 -18.96 -4.03 4.80
N PHE A 183 -19.84 -3.03 4.68
CA PHE A 183 -20.95 -2.97 3.74
C PHE A 183 -20.95 -1.67 2.93
N ALA A 184 -19.78 -1.00 2.78
CA ALA A 184 -19.69 0.30 2.11
C ALA A 184 -20.30 0.26 0.69
N CYS A 185 -19.98 -0.77 -0.09
CA CYS A 185 -20.51 -0.96 -1.44
C CYS A 185 -22.03 -1.18 -1.41
N GLU A 186 -22.53 -2.03 -0.52
CA GLU A 186 -23.97 -2.30 -0.40
C GLU A 186 -24.75 -1.05 0.02
N ILE A 187 -24.21 -0.27 0.96
CA ILE A 187 -24.80 0.98 1.41
C ILE A 187 -24.85 1.98 0.26
N GLU A 188 -23.79 2.07 -0.55
CA GLU A 188 -23.76 2.96 -1.73
C GLU A 188 -24.79 2.57 -2.79
N ILE A 189 -24.96 1.27 -3.06
CA ILE A 189 -25.97 0.79 -4.01
C ILE A 189 -27.38 1.10 -3.47
N ILE A 190 -27.65 0.80 -2.21
CA ILE A 190 -28.97 1.01 -1.59
C ILE A 190 -29.30 2.50 -1.47
N SER A 191 -28.32 3.36 -1.18
CA SER A 191 -28.55 4.81 -1.07
C SER A 191 -28.94 5.45 -2.41
N ARG A 192 -28.57 4.81 -3.53
CA ARG A 192 -29.00 5.18 -4.89
C ARG A 192 -30.34 4.57 -5.29
N ASN A 193 -31.04 3.90 -4.37
CA ASN A 193 -32.25 3.10 -4.62
C ASN A 193 -32.05 1.97 -5.65
N GLU A 194 -30.83 1.47 -5.78
CA GLU A 194 -30.53 0.34 -6.65
C GLU A 194 -30.67 -0.99 -5.90
N GLN A 195 -30.94 -2.07 -6.64
CA GLN A 195 -31.03 -3.41 -6.06
C GLN A 195 -29.65 -4.07 -5.97
N LEU A 196 -29.35 -4.68 -4.81
CA LEU A 196 -28.14 -5.47 -4.65
C LEU A 196 -28.11 -6.66 -5.63
N PRO A 197 -26.91 -7.06 -6.13
CA PRO A 197 -26.77 -8.24 -6.98
C PRO A 197 -27.35 -9.48 -6.30
N LYS A 198 -28.06 -10.34 -7.06
CA LYS A 198 -28.71 -11.56 -6.51
C LYS A 198 -27.76 -12.51 -5.77
N SER A 199 -26.45 -12.44 -6.05
CA SER A 199 -25.40 -13.20 -5.36
C SER A 199 -25.03 -12.66 -3.97
N ASN A 200 -25.41 -11.42 -3.65
CA ASN A 200 -25.05 -10.79 -2.39
C ASN A 200 -25.85 -11.41 -1.22
N PRO A 201 -25.19 -11.79 -0.11
CA PRO A 201 -25.84 -12.46 1.02
C PRO A 201 -26.91 -11.61 1.72
N LEU A 202 -26.83 -10.28 1.61
CA LEU A 202 -27.79 -9.37 2.26
C LEU A 202 -29.13 -9.31 1.53
N VAL A 203 -29.22 -9.68 0.25
CA VAL A 203 -30.47 -9.62 -0.54
C VAL A 203 -31.64 -10.31 0.17
N ARG A 204 -31.39 -11.46 0.81
CA ARG A 204 -32.42 -12.23 1.52
C ARG A 204 -32.98 -11.53 2.76
N LEU A 205 -32.29 -10.51 3.26
CA LEU A 205 -32.70 -9.70 4.39
C LEU A 205 -33.52 -8.47 3.95
N THR A 206 -33.74 -8.30 2.65
CA THR A 206 -34.42 -7.12 2.07
C THR A 206 -33.89 -5.81 2.69
N PRO A 207 -32.58 -5.56 2.54
CA PRO A 207 -31.90 -4.53 3.31
C PRO A 207 -32.31 -3.13 2.84
N PHE A 208 -32.45 -2.21 3.79
CA PHE A 208 -32.74 -0.80 3.49
C PHE A 208 -32.01 0.12 4.47
N LEU A 209 -31.87 1.39 4.12
CA LEU A 209 -31.30 2.42 5.00
C LEU A 209 -32.43 3.17 5.71
N ASP A 210 -32.29 3.37 7.02
CA ASP A 210 -33.20 4.26 7.76
C ASP A 210 -32.85 5.74 7.56
N GLN A 211 -33.60 6.63 8.22
CA GLN A 211 -33.41 8.08 8.13
C GLN A 211 -32.03 8.55 8.66
N GLU A 212 -31.36 7.73 9.48
CA GLU A 212 -30.03 8.01 10.01
C GLU A 212 -28.91 7.34 9.18
N GLY A 213 -29.26 6.67 8.07
CA GLY A 213 -28.31 5.97 7.21
C GLY A 213 -27.85 4.62 7.75
N LEU A 214 -28.56 4.04 8.71
CA LEU A 214 -28.26 2.74 9.27
C LEU A 214 -28.89 1.61 8.44
N LEU A 215 -28.10 0.59 8.12
CA LEU A 215 -28.54 -0.55 7.34
C LEU A 215 -29.36 -1.52 8.20
N ARG A 216 -30.62 -1.77 7.80
CA ARG A 216 -31.60 -2.54 8.54
C ARG A 216 -32.20 -3.68 7.74
N VAL A 217 -32.72 -4.68 8.46
CA VAL A 217 -33.50 -5.79 7.88
C VAL A 217 -34.91 -5.32 7.56
N GLY A 218 -35.35 -5.52 6.31
CA GLY A 218 -36.72 -5.27 5.87
C GLY A 218 -37.59 -6.53 5.85
N GLY A 219 -38.76 -6.39 5.22
CA GLY A 219 -39.58 -7.54 4.81
C GLY A 219 -40.66 -7.94 5.83
N ARG A 220 -40.69 -9.22 6.20
CA ARG A 220 -41.88 -9.96 6.69
C ARG A 220 -42.59 -9.39 7.93
N LEU A 221 -41.91 -8.54 8.71
CA LEU A 221 -42.45 -7.97 9.96
C LEU A 221 -42.94 -6.52 9.82
N HIS A 222 -42.93 -5.95 8.61
CA HIS A 222 -43.32 -4.55 8.39
C HIS A 222 -44.73 -4.23 8.94
N ASN A 223 -45.68 -5.16 8.79
CA ASN A 223 -47.07 -5.00 9.23
C ASN A 223 -47.36 -5.50 10.65
N ALA A 224 -46.36 -5.96 11.41
CA ALA A 224 -46.57 -6.48 12.77
C ALA A 224 -46.84 -5.35 13.78
N HIS A 225 -47.54 -5.60 14.89
CA HIS A 225 -47.67 -4.64 16.00
C HIS A 225 -46.53 -4.83 17.02
N ILE A 226 -45.29 -4.61 16.56
CA ILE A 226 -44.07 -4.71 17.38
C ILE A 226 -43.32 -3.38 17.28
N ASP A 227 -42.47 -3.07 18.26
CA ASP A 227 -41.59 -1.92 18.22
C ASP A 227 -40.73 -1.88 16.92
N THR A 228 -40.42 -0.67 16.46
CA THR A 228 -39.73 -0.44 15.18
C THR A 228 -38.33 -1.05 15.13
N GLU A 229 -37.64 -1.15 16.27
CA GLU A 229 -36.28 -1.70 16.37
C GLU A 229 -36.27 -3.23 16.19
N SER A 230 -37.28 -3.90 16.75
CA SER A 230 -37.57 -5.34 16.60
C SER A 230 -38.12 -5.67 15.22
N LYS A 231 -38.86 -4.75 14.60
CA LYS A 231 -39.30 -4.89 13.20
C LYS A 231 -38.13 -4.84 12.22
N HIS A 232 -37.20 -3.93 12.46
CA HIS A 232 -36.11 -3.63 11.55
C HIS A 232 -34.74 -3.66 12.25
N PRO A 233 -34.27 -4.84 12.69
CA PRO A 233 -32.99 -4.97 13.37
C PRO A 233 -31.81 -4.46 12.52
N PHE A 234 -30.78 -3.94 13.18
CA PHE A 234 -29.56 -3.47 12.51
C PHE A 234 -28.79 -4.64 11.92
N ILE A 235 -28.40 -4.56 10.65
CA ILE A 235 -27.57 -5.59 10.04
C ILE A 235 -26.13 -5.41 10.51
N LEU A 236 -25.58 -6.41 11.18
CA LEU A 236 -24.19 -6.39 11.65
C LEU A 236 -23.32 -7.41 10.89
N PRO A 237 -22.08 -7.02 10.49
CA PRO A 237 -21.15 -7.93 9.84
C PRO A 237 -20.71 -9.02 10.81
N ARG A 238 -20.26 -10.17 10.29
CA ARG A 238 -19.74 -11.25 11.13
C ARG A 238 -18.39 -10.86 11.73
N GLY A 239 -18.10 -11.34 12.94
CA GLY A 239 -16.74 -11.32 13.50
C GLY A 239 -16.27 -10.01 14.15
N SER A 240 -17.14 -9.01 14.34
CA SER A 240 -16.77 -7.81 15.10
C SER A 240 -16.67 -8.08 16.61
N LEU A 241 -15.89 -7.25 17.33
CA LEU A 241 -15.84 -7.27 18.79
C LEU A 241 -17.21 -6.97 19.41
N LEU A 242 -17.95 -6.01 18.83
CA LEU A 242 -19.31 -5.68 19.25
C LEU A 242 -20.21 -6.91 19.28
N ASN A 243 -20.15 -7.76 18.24
CA ASN A 243 -20.96 -8.98 18.22
C ASN A 243 -20.63 -9.93 19.37
N LYS A 244 -19.35 -10.06 19.74
CA LYS A 244 -18.96 -10.92 20.86
C LYS A 244 -19.56 -10.40 22.17
N LEU A 245 -19.49 -9.10 22.39
CA LEU A 245 -20.06 -8.45 23.57
C LEU A 245 -21.58 -8.55 23.61
N LEU A 246 -22.26 -8.34 22.47
CA LEU A 246 -23.72 -8.48 22.36
C LEU A 246 -24.17 -9.93 22.61
N VAL A 247 -23.43 -10.91 22.08
CA VAL A 247 -23.73 -12.33 22.31
C VAL A 247 -23.53 -12.71 23.78
N ASP A 248 -22.45 -12.24 24.40
CA ASP A 248 -22.15 -12.50 25.81
C ASP A 248 -23.20 -11.87 26.75
N ASP A 249 -23.55 -10.60 26.55
CA ASP A 249 -24.60 -9.91 27.32
C ASP A 249 -25.96 -10.59 27.14
N ALA A 250 -26.34 -10.92 25.90
CA ALA A 250 -27.59 -11.65 25.63
C ALA A 250 -27.60 -13.03 26.28
N HIS A 251 -26.49 -13.75 26.27
CA HIS A 251 -26.38 -15.07 26.88
C HIS A 251 -26.56 -15.01 28.41
N LYS A 252 -25.92 -14.02 29.07
CA LYS A 252 -26.07 -13.76 30.51
C LYS A 252 -27.50 -13.34 30.89
N ARG A 253 -28.11 -12.43 30.13
CA ARG A 253 -29.50 -11.97 30.37
C ARG A 253 -30.52 -13.09 30.21
N MET A 254 -30.28 -14.02 29.29
CA MET A 254 -31.15 -15.17 29.05
C MET A 254 -30.82 -16.36 29.97
N LEU A 255 -30.05 -16.15 31.04
CA LEU A 255 -29.67 -17.18 32.02
C LEU A 255 -29.10 -18.44 31.36
N HIS A 256 -28.22 -18.25 30.37
CA HIS A 256 -27.62 -19.34 29.60
C HIS A 256 -28.64 -20.22 28.85
N GLY A 257 -29.80 -19.67 28.47
CA GLY A 257 -30.93 -20.35 27.81
C GLY A 257 -30.67 -20.95 26.41
N GLY A 258 -29.42 -21.24 26.07
CA GLY A 258 -29.02 -21.90 24.84
C GLY A 258 -29.13 -21.01 23.59
N THR A 259 -28.61 -21.55 22.48
CA THR A 259 -28.39 -20.77 21.25
C THR A 259 -29.66 -20.14 20.67
N GLN A 260 -30.82 -20.80 20.76
CA GLN A 260 -32.06 -20.29 20.15
C GLN A 260 -32.62 -19.09 20.91
N ILE A 261 -32.64 -19.15 22.26
CA ILE A 261 -33.15 -18.05 23.08
C ILE A 261 -32.22 -16.84 22.98
N THR A 262 -30.90 -17.06 23.08
CA THR A 262 -29.91 -15.98 22.90
C THR A 262 -30.03 -15.33 21.52
N LEU A 263 -30.20 -16.11 20.45
CA LEU A 263 -30.35 -15.57 19.10
C LEU A 263 -31.68 -14.80 18.94
N ALA A 264 -32.77 -15.29 19.52
CA ALA A 264 -34.06 -14.60 19.50
C ALA A 264 -34.00 -13.27 20.24
N PHE A 265 -33.29 -13.20 21.37
CA PHE A 265 -33.08 -11.97 22.11
C PHE A 265 -32.28 -10.94 21.31
N ILE A 266 -31.14 -11.35 20.72
CA ILE A 266 -30.30 -10.46 19.89
C ILE A 266 -31.10 -9.91 18.70
N ARG A 267 -31.94 -10.74 18.07
CA ARG A 267 -32.75 -10.36 16.90
C ARG A 267 -33.83 -9.32 17.16
N ARG A 268 -34.08 -8.93 18.42
CA ARG A 268 -34.92 -7.77 18.75
C ARG A 268 -34.29 -6.44 18.38
N THR A 269 -32.98 -6.41 18.15
CA THR A 269 -32.28 -5.14 17.85
C THR A 269 -31.19 -5.32 16.79
N TYR A 270 -30.57 -6.50 16.73
CA TYR A 270 -29.44 -6.76 15.83
C TYR A 270 -29.64 -8.04 15.03
N TRP A 271 -29.34 -7.97 13.74
CA TRP A 271 -29.23 -9.12 12.86
C TRP A 271 -27.76 -9.36 12.48
N ILE A 272 -27.09 -10.24 13.22
CA ILE A 272 -25.72 -10.65 12.91
C ILE A 272 -25.72 -11.58 11.71
N VAL A 273 -25.04 -11.21 10.63
CA VAL A 273 -24.89 -12.06 9.44
C VAL A 273 -24.21 -13.38 9.81
N GLY A 274 -24.91 -14.50 9.61
CA GLY A 274 -24.45 -15.83 10.04
C GLY A 274 -24.46 -16.04 11.57
N GLY A 275 -25.26 -15.28 12.32
CA GLY A 275 -25.24 -15.18 13.78
C GLY A 275 -25.43 -16.49 14.58
N ARG A 276 -26.00 -17.55 13.99
CA ARG A 276 -26.17 -18.84 14.66
C ARG A 276 -24.82 -19.48 15.04
N ALA A 277 -23.80 -19.38 14.19
CA ALA A 277 -22.50 -19.99 14.44
C ALA A 277 -21.73 -19.29 15.58
N PRO A 278 -21.65 -17.94 15.63
CA PRO A 278 -21.12 -17.22 16.79
C PRO A 278 -21.82 -17.53 18.11
N VAL A 279 -23.17 -17.51 18.14
CA VAL A 279 -23.92 -17.78 19.38
C VAL A 279 -23.67 -19.20 19.89
N ARG A 280 -23.62 -20.20 19.00
CA ARG A 280 -23.34 -21.59 19.37
C ARG A 280 -21.93 -21.80 19.95
N LYS A 281 -20.94 -21.02 19.52
CA LYS A 281 -19.57 -21.11 20.06
C LYS A 281 -19.45 -20.54 21.48
N HIS A 282 -20.42 -19.73 21.89
CA HIS A 282 -20.43 -19.01 23.17
C HIS A 282 -21.38 -19.66 24.20
N SER A 283 -22.22 -20.61 23.75
CA SER A 283 -23.13 -21.41 24.58
C SER A 283 -22.49 -22.71 25.03
#